data_AF-A0A914E8I8-F1
#
_entry.id   AF-A0A914E8I8-F1
#
_cell.length_a   1.000
_cell.length_b   1.000
_cell.length_c   1.000
_cell.angle_alpha   90.00
_cell.angle_beta   90.00
_cell.angle_gamma   90.00
#
_symmetry.space_group_name_H-M   'P 1'
#
loop_
_entity.id
_entity.type
_entity.pdbx_description
1 polymer ?
#
loop_
_entity_poly.entity_id
_entity_poly.type
_entity_poly.pdbx_seq_one_letter_code
_entity_poly.pdbx_strand_id
1 'polypeptide(L)'
;MTVINFYQFLLLLHVSKACPIVTSEYWVDWFTIWGGHYNSPDPSRVLDNINHMYSKNASINIYMIIGGTNFAFMNGGGVNQPITTSYDYGAAISENGEITPLYRALHAWIQNLTDWPQKPLAIPSNNP
;
A
#
# COMPACT_ATOMS: atom_id res chain seq x y z
N MET A 1 -7.43 -13.28 -3.55
CA MET A 1 -6.02 -13.10 -3.95
C MET A 1 -5.35 -12.37 -2.80
N THR A 2 -4.43 -13.02 -2.08
CA THR A 2 -3.92 -12.52 -0.80
C THR A 2 -2.79 -11.53 -1.02
N VAL A 3 -2.92 -10.35 -0.39
CA VAL A 3 -1.81 -9.51 0.11
C VAL A 3 -0.66 -10.40 0.56
N ILE A 4 0.59 -10.05 0.25
CA ILE A 4 1.77 -10.82 0.70
C ILE A 4 1.58 -11.19 2.17
N ASN A 5 1.26 -12.45 2.39
CA ASN A 5 1.00 -12.95 3.73
C ASN A 5 2.32 -13.44 4.31
N PHE A 6 2.33 -13.63 5.62
CA PHE A 6 3.51 -14.09 6.35
C PHE A 6 4.23 -15.28 5.67
N TYR A 7 3.49 -16.24 5.12
CA TYR A 7 4.06 -17.41 4.45
C TYR A 7 4.75 -17.09 3.13
N GLN A 8 4.19 -16.20 2.31
CA GLN A 8 4.83 -15.74 1.08
C GLN A 8 6.14 -15.00 1.37
N PHE A 9 6.17 -14.21 2.45
CA PHE A 9 7.39 -13.56 2.89
C PHE A 9 8.45 -14.56 3.39
N LEU A 10 8.07 -15.60 4.13
CA LEU A 10 9.01 -16.66 4.53
C LEU A 10 9.58 -17.44 3.34
N LEU A 11 8.79 -17.69 2.30
CA LEU A 11 9.27 -18.30 1.07
C LEU A 11 10.31 -17.40 0.38
N LEU A 12 10.07 -16.08 0.35
CA LEU A 12 11.04 -15.12 -0.17
C LEU A 12 12.38 -15.19 0.59
N LEU A 13 12.35 -15.27 1.93
CA LEU A 13 13.56 -15.47 2.74
C LEU A 13 14.29 -16.76 2.37
N HIS A 14 13.56 -17.83 2.05
CA HIS A 14 14.16 -19.11 1.69
C HIS A 14 14.85 -19.10 0.32
N VAL A 15 14.29 -18.40 -0.67
CA VAL A 15 14.85 -18.37 -2.04
C VAL A 15 15.93 -17.29 -2.22
N SER A 16 15.87 -16.20 -1.45
CA SER A 16 16.73 -15.01 -1.62
C SER A 16 17.98 -15.03 -0.73
N LYS A 17 18.61 -16.19 -0.51
CA LYS A 17 19.66 -16.41 0.51
C LYS A 17 20.89 -15.49 0.44
N ALA A 18 21.12 -14.79 -0.66
CA ALA A 18 22.23 -13.86 -0.85
C ALA A 18 21.82 -12.51 -1.49
N CYS A 19 20.52 -12.24 -1.60
CA CYS A 19 19.98 -11.04 -2.23
C CYS A 19 19.20 -10.21 -1.22
N PRO A 20 19.10 -8.87 -1.42
CA PRO A 20 18.18 -8.05 -0.64
C PRO A 20 16.76 -8.63 -0.69
N ILE A 21 16.08 -8.60 0.44
CA ILE A 21 14.68 -9.01 0.53
C ILE A 21 13.85 -7.84 0.03
N VAL A 22 13.07 -8.04 -1.02
CA VAL A 22 12.28 -6.97 -1.64
C VAL A 22 10.83 -7.42 -1.77
N THR A 23 9.95 -6.68 -1.12
CA THR A 23 8.51 -6.73 -1.37
C THR A 23 8.18 -5.67 -2.41
N SER A 24 8.15 -6.08 -3.69
CA SER A 24 7.90 -5.16 -4.81
C SER A 24 6.47 -4.64 -4.86
N GLU A 25 5.51 -5.33 -4.24
CA GLU A 25 4.13 -4.88 -4.12
C GLU A 25 3.54 -5.34 -2.78
N TYR A 26 3.55 -4.45 -1.79
CA TYR A 26 2.75 -4.61 -0.59
C TYR A 26 1.37 -4.02 -0.82
N TRP A 27 0.38 -4.87 -1.06
CA TRP A 27 -1.01 -4.46 -1.27
C TRP A 27 -1.66 -4.00 0.04
N VAL A 28 -1.97 -2.71 0.15
CA VAL A 28 -2.68 -2.17 1.33
C VAL A 28 -4.13 -2.65 1.39
N ASP A 29 -4.73 -2.81 0.21
CA ASP A 29 -6.04 -3.40 -0.02
C ASP A 29 -6.09 -3.94 -1.47
N TRP A 30 -7.25 -3.96 -2.11
CA TRP A 30 -7.43 -4.38 -3.50
C TRP A 30 -8.05 -3.29 -4.38
N PHE A 31 -8.28 -3.59 -5.66
CA PHE A 31 -9.11 -2.74 -6.52
C PHE A 31 -10.61 -3.04 -6.31
N THR A 32 -11.47 -2.06 -6.61
CA THR A 32 -12.93 -2.23 -6.57
C THR A 32 -13.47 -2.59 -7.94
N ILE A 33 -14.45 -3.49 -7.98
CA ILE A 33 -15.19 -3.87 -9.18
C ILE A 33 -16.59 -3.29 -9.14
N TRP A 34 -17.24 -3.11 -10.29
CA TRP A 34 -18.63 -2.67 -10.34
C TRP A 34 -19.55 -3.63 -9.57
N GLY A 35 -20.36 -3.08 -8.66
CA GLY A 35 -21.21 -3.85 -7.75
C GLY A 35 -20.48 -4.46 -6.54
N GLY A 36 -19.17 -4.24 -6.41
CA GLY A 36 -18.36 -4.69 -5.28
C GLY A 36 -18.38 -3.72 -4.09
N HIS A 37 -17.68 -4.11 -3.02
CA HIS A 37 -17.48 -3.26 -1.85
C HIS A 37 -16.32 -2.28 -2.05
N TYR A 38 -16.45 -1.09 -1.48
CA TYR A 38 -15.38 -0.12 -1.42
C TYR A 38 -14.34 -0.52 -0.36
N ASN A 39 -13.07 -0.25 -0.66
CA ASN A 39 -11.93 -0.68 0.13
C ASN A 39 -11.54 0.38 1.16
N SER A 40 -11.27 -0.06 2.39
CA SER A 40 -10.94 0.81 3.52
C SER A 40 -10.06 0.05 4.50
N PRO A 41 -8.74 -0.08 4.20
CA PRO A 41 -7.86 -0.90 5.00
C PRO A 41 -7.64 -0.30 6.39
N ASP A 42 -7.49 -1.18 7.38
CA ASP A 42 -7.12 -0.79 8.74
C ASP A 42 -5.63 -0.38 8.80
N PRO A 43 -5.31 0.88 9.12
CA PRO A 43 -3.92 1.34 9.19
C PRO A 43 -3.06 0.57 10.18
N SER A 44 -3.63 0.08 11.28
CA SER A 44 -2.88 -0.68 12.29
C SER A 44 -2.39 -2.01 11.72
N ARG A 45 -3.28 -2.75 11.06
CA ARG A 45 -2.95 -4.01 10.37
C ARG A 45 -1.91 -3.80 9.27
N VAL A 46 -1.98 -2.68 8.55
CA VAL A 46 -0.97 -2.34 7.53
C VAL A 46 0.39 -2.12 8.17
N LEU A 47 0.46 -1.31 9.22
CA LEU A 47 1.71 -1.03 9.93
C LEU A 47 2.31 -2.27 10.60
N ASP A 48 1.51 -3.18 11.14
CA ASP A 48 2.01 -4.43 11.73
C ASP A 48 2.76 -5.28 10.70
N ASN A 49 2.21 -5.40 9.48
CA ASN A 49 2.86 -6.12 8.40
C ASN A 49 4.13 -5.42 7.90
N ILE A 50 4.08 -4.09 7.75
CA ILE A 50 5.24 -3.29 7.35
C ILE A 50 6.36 -3.40 8.39
N ASN A 51 6.04 -3.29 9.68
CA ASN A 51 6.97 -3.50 10.79
C ASN A 51 7.61 -4.88 10.74
N HIS A 52 6.80 -5.91 10.49
CA HIS A 52 7.32 -7.27 10.36
C HIS A 52 8.35 -7.39 9.23
N MET A 53 8.03 -6.91 8.03
CA MET A 53 8.95 -6.94 6.89
C MET A 53 10.19 -6.08 7.13
N TYR A 54 10.02 -4.87 7.68
CA TYR A 54 11.12 -3.95 8.00
C TYR A 54 12.09 -4.57 9.01
N SER A 55 11.58 -5.27 10.05
CA SER A 55 12.42 -5.98 11.04
C SER A 55 13.31 -7.07 10.44
N LYS A 56 13.05 -7.46 9.20
CA LYS A 56 13.82 -8.45 8.42
C LYS A 56 14.71 -7.80 7.37
N ASN A 57 14.93 -6.48 7.47
CA ASN A 57 15.72 -5.68 6.53
C ASN A 57 15.18 -5.78 5.08
N ALA A 58 13.86 -5.87 4.94
CA ALA A 58 13.21 -5.88 3.64
C ALA A 58 12.96 -4.47 3.11
N SER A 59 13.25 -4.26 1.83
CA SER A 59 12.76 -3.11 1.08
C SER A 59 11.31 -3.33 0.70
N ILE A 60 10.46 -2.32 0.86
CA ILE A 60 9.01 -2.44 0.70
C ILE A 60 8.52 -1.34 -0.25
N ASN A 61 7.81 -1.73 -1.31
CA ASN A 61 7.03 -0.82 -2.14
C ASN A 61 5.54 -0.97 -1.79
N ILE A 62 4.89 0.13 -1.39
CA ILE A 62 3.48 0.13 -1.01
C ILE A 62 2.62 0.33 -2.26
N TYR A 63 1.82 -0.69 -2.60
CA TYR A 63 0.93 -0.67 -3.74
C TYR A 63 -0.53 -0.56 -3.25
N MET A 64 -1.26 0.53 -3.49
CA MET A 64 -0.83 1.82 -4.03
C MET A 64 -0.63 2.84 -2.92
N ILE A 65 0.37 3.72 -3.07
CA ILE A 65 0.47 4.92 -2.22
C ILE A 65 -0.59 5.96 -2.61
N ILE A 66 -0.81 6.14 -3.91
CA ILE A 66 -1.95 6.84 -4.52
C ILE A 66 -2.42 5.98 -5.69
N GLY A 67 -3.71 5.68 -5.73
CA GLY A 67 -4.28 4.86 -6.80
C GLY A 67 -4.72 5.69 -8.01
N GLY A 68 -5.55 6.72 -7.77
CA GLY A 68 -6.00 7.66 -8.81
C GLY A 68 -7.24 7.19 -9.57
N THR A 69 -7.27 7.44 -10.88
CA THR A 69 -8.47 7.24 -11.72
C THR A 69 -8.13 6.51 -13.01
N ASN A 70 -8.94 5.50 -13.34
CA ASN A 70 -8.97 4.88 -14.66
C ASN A 70 -9.84 5.72 -15.60
N PHE A 71 -9.25 6.73 -16.26
CA PHE A 71 -10.01 7.58 -17.17
C PHE A 71 -10.48 6.85 -18.42
N ALA A 72 -11.61 7.31 -18.98
CA ALA A 72 -12.21 6.77 -20.20
C ALA A 72 -12.32 5.23 -20.16
N PHE A 73 -11.67 4.54 -21.09
CA PHE A 73 -11.69 3.07 -21.20
C PHE A 73 -10.39 2.41 -20.73
N MET A 74 -9.66 3.04 -19.81
CA MET A 74 -8.42 2.51 -19.26
C MET A 74 -8.64 1.48 -18.15
N ASN A 75 -9.89 1.23 -17.73
CA ASN A 75 -10.17 0.26 -16.69
C ASN A 75 -9.90 -1.17 -17.18
N GLY A 76 -9.19 -1.95 -16.36
CA GLY A 76 -9.07 -3.39 -16.55
C GLY A 76 -10.30 -4.15 -16.07
N GLY A 77 -10.19 -5.47 -16.04
CA GLY A 77 -11.22 -6.34 -15.47
C GLY A 77 -10.92 -7.80 -15.67
N GLY A 78 -11.39 -8.62 -14.73
CA GLY A 78 -11.51 -10.07 -14.92
C GLY A 78 -12.77 -10.41 -15.72
N VAL A 79 -12.99 -11.70 -16.02
CA VAL A 79 -14.23 -12.17 -16.66
C VAL A 79 -15.44 -11.77 -15.80
N ASN A 80 -16.32 -10.94 -16.35
CA ASN A 80 -17.50 -10.38 -15.65
C ASN A 80 -17.16 -9.61 -14.35
N GLN A 81 -15.92 -9.10 -14.23
CA GLN A 81 -15.45 -8.34 -13.08
C GLN A 81 -14.75 -7.06 -13.54
N PRO A 82 -15.47 -6.13 -14.22
CA PRO A 82 -14.89 -4.87 -14.64
C PRO A 82 -14.51 -4.03 -13.41
N ILE A 83 -13.26 -3.55 -13.39
CA ILE A 83 -12.75 -2.63 -12.37
C ILE A 83 -13.45 -1.27 -12.54
N THR A 84 -13.75 -0.59 -11.44
CA THR A 84 -14.39 0.73 -11.47
C THR A 84 -13.51 1.81 -12.09
N THR A 85 -14.12 2.93 -12.49
CA THR A 85 -13.40 4.14 -12.92
C THR A 85 -12.50 4.66 -11.80
N SER A 86 -13.01 4.72 -10.57
CA SER A 86 -12.18 5.01 -9.40
C SER A 86 -11.15 3.90 -9.22
N TYR A 87 -9.88 4.30 -9.07
CA TYR A 87 -8.78 3.43 -8.68
C TYR A 87 -8.23 3.83 -7.31
N ASP A 88 -9.07 4.43 -6.45
CA ASP A 88 -8.69 4.93 -5.11
C ASP A 88 -7.95 3.88 -4.25
N TYR A 89 -8.32 2.61 -4.38
CA TYR A 89 -7.64 1.45 -3.77
C TYR A 89 -7.68 1.42 -2.23
N GLY A 90 -8.39 2.35 -1.57
CA GLY A 90 -8.25 2.57 -0.13
C GLY A 90 -6.82 3.02 0.23
N ALA A 91 -6.14 3.68 -0.70
CA ALA A 91 -4.73 4.04 -0.61
C ALA A 91 -4.43 5.06 0.50
N ALA A 92 -3.13 5.28 0.74
CA ALA A 92 -2.68 6.29 1.70
C ALA A 92 -3.10 7.72 1.24
N ILE A 93 -3.09 7.96 -0.05
CA ILE A 93 -3.59 9.19 -0.66
C ILE A 93 -4.79 8.79 -1.53
N SER A 94 -5.94 9.42 -1.27
CA SER A 94 -7.18 9.11 -2.00
C SER A 94 -7.09 9.54 -3.48
N GLU A 95 -8.07 9.13 -4.27
CA GLU A 95 -8.19 9.44 -5.70
C GLU A 95 -8.08 10.94 -6.00
N ASN A 96 -8.63 11.81 -5.15
CA ASN A 96 -8.57 13.26 -5.31
C ASN A 96 -7.35 13.92 -4.65
N GLY A 97 -6.41 13.14 -4.10
CA GLY A 97 -5.20 13.64 -3.47
C GLY A 97 -5.31 13.95 -1.98
N GLU A 98 -6.41 13.60 -1.31
CA GLU A 98 -6.55 13.82 0.13
C GLU A 98 -5.68 12.86 0.95
N ILE A 99 -5.12 13.38 2.04
CA ILE A 99 -4.36 12.61 3.02
C ILE A 99 -5.32 11.77 3.87
N THR A 100 -5.22 10.44 3.76
CA THR A 100 -6.05 9.52 4.55
C THR A 100 -5.43 9.22 5.92
N PRO A 101 -6.17 8.58 6.85
CA PRO A 101 -5.60 8.09 8.10
C PRO A 101 -4.42 7.14 7.89
N LEU A 102 -4.43 6.35 6.80
CA LEU A 102 -3.33 5.45 6.45
C LEU A 102 -2.04 6.22 6.13
N TYR A 103 -2.11 7.32 5.37
CA TYR A 103 -0.93 8.16 5.14
C TYR A 103 -0.37 8.74 6.42
N ARG A 104 -1.24 9.26 7.31
CA ARG A 104 -0.78 9.80 8.60
C ARG A 104 -0.10 8.73 9.46
N ALA A 105 -0.62 7.51 9.44
CA ALA A 105 -0.03 6.37 10.14
C ALA A 105 1.35 5.99 9.58
N LEU A 106 1.47 5.89 8.25
CA LEU A 106 2.75 5.63 7.56
C LEU A 106 3.78 6.75 7.79
N HIS A 107 3.34 8.01 7.69
CA HIS A 107 4.19 9.18 7.93
C HIS A 107 4.76 9.17 9.36
N ALA A 108 3.89 8.99 10.37
CA ALA A 108 4.29 8.90 11.76
C ALA A 108 5.22 7.71 12.02
N TRP A 109 4.97 6.57 11.36
CA TRP A 109 5.83 5.40 11.44
C TRP A 109 7.26 5.70 10.97
N ILE A 110 7.46 6.21 9.76
CA ILE A 110 8.79 6.59 9.25
C ILE A 110 9.44 7.67 10.12
N GLN A 111 8.64 8.65 10.58
CA GLN A 111 9.10 9.70 11.49
C GLN A 111 9.69 9.13 12.80
N ASN A 112 9.19 7.99 13.27
CA ASN A 112 9.62 7.36 14.53
C ASN A 112 10.75 6.32 14.38
N LEU A 113 11.10 5.88 13.16
CA LEU A 113 12.18 4.91 12.93
C LEU A 113 13.57 5.47 13.26
N THR A 114 14.25 4.96 14.28
CA THR A 114 15.54 5.54 14.74
C THR A 114 16.67 5.46 13.73
N ASP A 115 16.62 4.48 12.82
CA ASP A 115 17.63 4.12 11.83
C ASP A 115 17.33 4.66 10.42
N TRP A 116 16.20 5.35 10.24
CA TRP A 116 15.82 5.89 8.94
C TRP A 116 16.57 7.20 8.64
N PRO A 117 17.38 7.27 7.57
CA PRO A 117 18.34 8.35 7.36
C PRO A 117 17.69 9.70 7.03
N GLN A 118 16.51 9.69 6.40
CA GLN A 118 15.83 10.91 5.97
C GLN A 118 14.38 10.94 6.48
N LYS A 119 14.16 11.72 7.53
CA LYS A 119 12.81 11.91 8.09
C LYS A 119 11.89 12.60 7.08
N PRO A 120 10.61 12.19 7.01
CA PRO A 120 9.66 12.83 6.11
C PRO A 120 9.46 14.30 6.52
N LEU A 121 9.21 15.15 5.53
CA LEU A 121 8.83 16.54 5.79
C LEU A 121 7.47 16.59 6.48
N ALA A 122 7.15 17.73 7.10
CA ALA A 122 5.83 17.96 7.65
C ALA A 122 4.75 17.77 6.56
N ILE A 123 3.63 17.16 6.96
CA ILE A 123 2.48 17.00 6.07
C ILE A 123 1.95 18.40 5.71
N PRO A 124 1.86 18.75 4.41
CA PRO A 124 1.35 20.04 4.00
C PRO A 124 -0.11 20.22 4.45
N SER A 125 -0.52 21.45 4.70
CA SER A 125 -1.94 21.77 4.86
C SER A 125 -2.67 21.41 3.58
N ASN A 126 -3.85 20.79 3.68
CA ASN A 126 -4.73 20.61 2.52
C ASN A 126 -4.99 21.99 1.90
N ASN A 127 -4.72 22.13 0.61
CA ASN A 127 -5.19 23.29 -0.16
C ASN A 127 -6.60 22.93 -0.69
N PRO A 128 -7.67 23.49 -0.09
CA PRO A 128 -9.02 23.31 -0.60
C PRO A 128 -9.22 23.97 -1.98
#